data_AF-A0A6A7G1Q5-F1
#
_entry.id   AF-A0A6A7G1Q5-F1
#
_cell.length_a   1.000
_cell.length_b   1.000
_cell.length_c   1.000
_cell.angle_alpha   90.00
_cell.angle_beta   90.00
_cell.angle_gamma   90.00
#
_symmetry.space_group_name_H-M   'P 1'
#
loop_
_entity.id
_entity.type
_entity.pdbx_description
1 polymer ?
#
loop_
_entity_poly.entity_id
_entity_poly.type
_entity_poly.pdbx_seq_one_letter_code
_entity_poly.pdbx_strand_id
1 'polypeptide(L)'
;VTRLVTRPFGEMERKNLLSSAAVVLLLVALATQVAGEAGECNPSTCSDSTCRCSSTAAPGGLQPAEVPQFVVLTFDDSVTPTNFPFYQELTGFRNPNWCPISITFFVTHVNTDYTLVNKLHRMGHEISTHSVSHVADVENYWRKMNRTMWTNEIVDMKTMLQLYGNIQYKDIKGFRVPFLEVGGNLMYDVLAENNFMYDCSWPTLQYTPWFISPGEAEPKGALWPYTLDYMSVQEETTGTKPTDSFPGLWLNPMTDMQDNRGEACVMLDACQSAEDELETSADAVANMLKRNFKWHHYKDRTPFGLYVHASWFWNSTVRHDGFRMFLEYLTTLPDVYVVSVDQLIQWTQNPVALDDIDDFEPLTCDQKLPPDTCPEQDHTNCYYNGALPINEETAYMKICQGPCPRNYPWVGNPYGE
;
A
#
# COMPACT_ATOMS: atom_id res chain seq x y z
N VAL A 1 -42.48 35.64 -68.48
CA VAL A 1 -43.78 36.14 -67.98
C VAL A 1 -44.11 35.31 -66.75
N THR A 2 -44.15 35.76 -65.50
CA THR A 2 -43.82 37.01 -64.80
C THR A 2 -43.60 36.56 -63.35
N ARG A 3 -42.58 37.11 -62.68
CA ARG A 3 -42.32 36.90 -61.24
C ARG A 3 -43.50 37.40 -60.40
N LEU A 4 -43.72 36.78 -59.24
CA LEU A 4 -44.04 37.52 -58.01
C LEU A 4 -43.53 36.73 -56.79
N VAL A 5 -42.75 37.47 -55.99
CA VAL A 5 -42.08 37.15 -54.73
C VAL A 5 -43.12 37.39 -53.61
N THR A 6 -43.21 36.60 -52.53
CA THR A 6 -42.56 36.85 -51.23
C THR A 6 -42.84 35.71 -50.23
N ARG A 7 -41.81 35.31 -49.46
CA ARG A 7 -41.80 34.44 -48.25
C ARG A 7 -41.85 35.33 -46.96
N PRO A 8 -41.68 34.79 -45.73
CA PRO A 8 -42.47 33.81 -44.94
C PRO A 8 -42.70 34.32 -43.47
N PHE A 9 -43.32 33.56 -42.55
CA PHE A 9 -42.93 33.44 -41.11
C PHE A 9 -43.94 32.62 -40.26
N GLY A 10 -43.43 31.57 -39.57
CA GLY A 10 -43.85 31.03 -38.24
C GLY A 10 -45.25 30.39 -38.10
N GLU A 11 -45.54 29.35 -37.32
CA GLU A 11 -44.94 28.57 -36.21
C GLU A 11 -45.64 27.18 -36.23
N MET A 12 -44.93 26.05 -36.10
CA MET A 12 -44.72 25.25 -34.87
C MET A 12 -45.91 24.35 -34.45
N GLU A 13 -45.74 23.02 -34.60
CA GLU A 13 -45.90 21.96 -33.57
C GLU A 13 -45.70 20.57 -34.22
N ARG A 14 -44.63 19.83 -33.87
CA ARG A 14 -44.58 18.68 -32.91
C ARG A 14 -45.51 17.53 -33.33
N LYS A 15 -45.12 16.26 -33.53
CA LYS A 15 -43.99 15.41 -33.13
C LYS A 15 -44.00 14.17 -34.05
N ASN A 16 -42.85 13.57 -34.33
CA ASN A 16 -42.59 12.16 -33.99
C ASN A 16 -41.12 11.79 -34.22
N LEU A 17 -40.54 11.22 -33.17
CA LEU A 17 -39.18 10.71 -33.05
C LEU A 17 -38.98 9.48 -33.95
N LEU A 18 -37.73 9.28 -34.39
CA LEU A 18 -36.95 8.03 -34.44
C LEU A 18 -35.62 8.38 -35.15
N SER A 19 -34.58 8.76 -34.40
CA SER A 19 -33.51 7.88 -33.89
C SER A 19 -32.68 7.22 -35.00
N SER A 20 -31.46 7.72 -35.19
CA SER A 20 -30.31 6.94 -35.67
C SER A 20 -29.03 7.65 -35.21
N ALA A 21 -28.54 7.23 -34.05
CA ALA A 21 -27.24 7.62 -33.51
C ALA A 21 -26.16 6.75 -34.14
N ALA A 22 -25.15 7.38 -34.74
CA ALA A 22 -23.92 6.70 -35.12
C ALA A 22 -22.97 6.72 -33.90
N VAL A 23 -22.80 5.57 -33.26
CA VAL A 23 -21.82 5.34 -32.20
C VAL A 23 -20.47 5.03 -32.87
N VAL A 24 -19.49 5.90 -32.67
CA VAL A 24 -18.09 5.63 -33.00
C VAL A 24 -17.52 4.77 -31.87
N LEU A 25 -17.34 3.48 -32.14
CA LEU A 25 -16.59 2.58 -31.26
C LEU A 25 -15.09 2.86 -31.44
N LEU A 26 -14.49 3.58 -30.49
CA LEU A 26 -13.06 3.51 -30.24
C LEU A 26 -12.79 2.19 -29.51
N LEU A 27 -12.36 1.17 -30.26
CA LEU A 27 -11.73 -0.02 -29.69
C LEU A 27 -10.30 0.37 -29.29
N VAL A 28 -10.10 0.68 -28.01
CA VAL A 28 -8.76 0.62 -27.41
C VAL A 28 -8.45 -0.87 -27.24
N ALA A 29 -7.61 -1.40 -28.12
CA ALA A 29 -7.02 -2.71 -27.91
C ALA A 29 -6.05 -2.59 -26.73
N LEU A 30 -6.48 -2.99 -25.54
CA LEU A 30 -5.57 -3.38 -24.46
C LEU A 30 -4.84 -4.62 -24.96
N ALA A 31 -3.65 -4.42 -25.53
CA ALA A 31 -2.74 -5.52 -25.76
C ALA A 31 -2.38 -6.07 -24.38
N THR A 32 -2.88 -7.25 -24.03
CA THR A 32 -2.28 -8.07 -22.98
C THR A 32 -0.89 -8.44 -23.49
N GLN A 33 0.09 -7.61 -23.18
CA GLN A 33 1.49 -7.94 -23.37
C GLN A 33 1.72 -9.17 -22.50
N VAL A 34 1.95 -10.32 -23.12
CA VAL A 34 2.40 -11.51 -22.40
C VAL A 34 3.69 -11.09 -21.71
N ALA A 35 3.71 -11.14 -20.37
CA ALA A 35 4.90 -10.85 -19.58
C ALA A 35 6.06 -11.68 -20.15
N GLY A 36 7.09 -10.99 -20.61
CA GLY A 36 8.32 -11.60 -21.12
C GLY A 36 9.48 -11.16 -20.23
N GLU A 37 10.59 -11.89 -20.30
CA GLU A 37 11.80 -11.59 -19.51
C GLU A 37 12.17 -10.10 -19.60
N ALA A 38 12.34 -9.47 -18.44
CA ALA A 38 12.64 -8.06 -18.35
C ALA A 38 14.09 -7.80 -18.78
N GLY A 39 14.28 -6.83 -19.68
CA GLY A 39 15.62 -6.37 -20.07
C GLY A 39 16.23 -5.42 -19.05
N GLU A 40 17.51 -5.08 -19.22
CA GLU A 40 18.15 -3.98 -18.49
C GLU A 40 17.37 -2.67 -18.69
N CYS A 41 17.27 -1.86 -17.64
CA CYS A 41 16.51 -0.62 -17.73
C CYS A 41 17.12 0.37 -18.72
N ASN A 42 16.28 0.94 -19.57
CA ASN A 42 16.63 2.06 -20.43
C ASN A 42 15.97 3.36 -19.90
N PRO A 43 16.73 4.25 -19.24
CA PRO A 43 16.19 5.50 -18.69
C PRO A 43 15.63 6.46 -19.74
N SER A 44 15.97 6.29 -21.03
CA SER A 44 15.43 7.16 -22.09
C SER A 44 13.99 6.79 -22.51
N THR A 45 13.59 5.54 -22.25
CA THR A 45 12.23 5.05 -22.52
C THR A 45 11.42 4.86 -21.23
N CYS A 46 12.09 4.85 -20.08
CA CYS A 46 11.49 4.74 -18.75
C CYS A 46 11.71 6.04 -17.96
N SER A 47 10.99 7.09 -18.34
CA SER A 47 11.20 8.45 -17.80
C SER A 47 9.91 9.26 -17.59
N ASP A 48 8.74 8.66 -17.80
CA ASP A 48 7.46 9.32 -17.55
C ASP A 48 6.91 8.95 -16.17
N SER A 49 5.72 9.44 -15.83
CA SER A 49 5.07 9.18 -14.55
C SER A 49 4.58 7.73 -14.39
N THR A 50 4.73 6.89 -15.41
CA THR A 50 4.26 5.49 -15.39
C THR A 50 5.38 4.46 -15.39
N CYS A 51 6.63 4.86 -15.67
CA CYS A 51 7.78 3.98 -15.68
C CYS A 51 8.97 4.59 -14.95
N ARG A 52 9.58 3.83 -14.05
CA ARG A 52 10.80 4.23 -13.35
C ARG A 52 11.73 3.05 -13.11
N CYS A 53 13.00 3.18 -13.54
CA CYS A 53 14.03 2.20 -13.22
C CYS A 53 14.29 2.09 -11.71
N SER A 54 14.62 0.89 -11.22
CA SER A 54 15.16 0.69 -9.87
C SER A 54 16.45 1.50 -9.69
N SER A 55 16.41 2.53 -8.86
CA SER A 55 17.52 3.49 -8.70
C SER A 55 17.52 4.12 -7.30
N THR A 56 18.71 4.51 -6.86
CA THR A 56 18.92 5.29 -5.63
C THR A 56 18.85 6.80 -5.85
N ALA A 57 18.82 7.25 -7.11
CA ALA A 57 18.70 8.67 -7.43
C ALA A 57 17.28 9.17 -7.13
N ALA A 58 17.14 10.37 -6.55
CA ALA A 58 15.84 10.97 -6.27
C ALA A 58 14.98 11.13 -7.56
N PRO A 59 13.66 10.87 -7.48
CA PRO A 59 12.73 11.17 -8.58
C PRO A 59 12.81 12.64 -9.02
N GLY A 60 12.62 12.88 -10.32
CA GLY A 60 12.63 14.24 -10.89
C GLY A 60 14.00 14.91 -10.99
N GLY A 61 15.07 14.24 -10.53
CA GLY A 61 16.42 14.83 -10.52
C GLY A 61 16.60 15.93 -9.47
N LEU A 62 15.70 15.98 -8.48
CA LEU A 62 15.78 16.91 -7.36
C LEU A 62 17.04 16.68 -6.54
N GLN A 63 17.65 17.75 -6.04
CA GLN A 63 18.74 17.65 -5.08
C GLN A 63 18.19 17.22 -3.72
N PRO A 64 18.98 16.53 -2.87
CA PRO A 64 18.51 16.08 -1.56
C PRO A 64 17.97 17.20 -0.64
N ALA A 65 18.37 18.46 -0.84
CA ALA A 65 17.83 19.59 -0.09
C ALA A 65 16.42 20.02 -0.54
N GLU A 66 16.03 19.67 -1.76
CA GLU A 66 14.74 19.99 -2.39
C GLU A 66 13.72 18.86 -2.20
N VAL A 67 14.15 17.69 -1.72
CA VAL A 67 13.28 16.51 -1.58
C VAL A 67 12.64 16.50 -0.18
N PRO A 68 11.30 16.49 -0.07
CA PRO A 68 10.64 16.21 1.21
C PRO A 68 11.02 14.80 1.70
N GLN A 69 11.32 14.65 2.98
CA GLN A 69 11.57 13.33 3.54
C GLN A 69 10.25 12.63 3.83
N PHE A 70 10.03 11.50 3.19
CA PHE A 70 8.88 10.65 3.46
C PHE A 70 9.17 9.60 4.53
N VAL A 71 8.20 9.41 5.42
CA VAL A 71 8.15 8.27 6.34
C VAL A 71 6.89 7.47 6.01
N VAL A 72 7.04 6.19 5.74
CA VAL A 72 5.92 5.31 5.39
C VAL A 72 5.67 4.38 6.56
N LEU A 73 4.60 4.64 7.31
CA LEU A 73 4.17 3.80 8.42
C LEU A 73 3.13 2.80 7.93
N THR A 74 3.35 1.51 8.19
CA THR A 74 2.40 0.45 7.84
C THR A 74 2.10 -0.47 9.02
N PHE A 75 0.87 -1.00 9.03
CA PHE A 75 0.47 -2.09 9.91
C PHE A 75 -0.04 -3.28 9.11
N ASP A 76 0.45 -4.46 9.46
CA ASP A 76 0.05 -5.70 8.82
C ASP A 76 -0.95 -6.46 9.72
N ASP A 77 -1.65 -7.41 9.12
CA ASP A 77 -2.67 -8.30 9.72
C ASP A 77 -4.04 -7.66 10.04
N SER A 78 -4.77 -8.30 10.94
CA SER A 78 -6.18 -8.07 11.19
C SER A 78 -6.43 -6.76 11.94
N VAL A 79 -7.43 -6.01 11.50
CA VAL A 79 -7.93 -4.85 12.27
C VAL A 79 -9.01 -5.35 13.22
N THR A 80 -8.78 -5.16 14.53
CA THR A 80 -9.62 -5.71 15.59
C THR A 80 -10.02 -4.63 16.59
N PRO A 81 -11.08 -4.84 17.39
CA PRO A 81 -11.41 -3.93 18.49
C PRO A 81 -10.26 -3.72 19.51
N THR A 82 -9.31 -4.65 19.57
CA THR A 82 -8.16 -4.59 20.49
C THR A 82 -7.07 -3.63 20.00
N ASN A 83 -6.75 -3.62 18.70
CA ASN A 83 -5.68 -2.77 18.15
C ASN A 83 -6.19 -1.43 17.61
N PHE A 84 -7.47 -1.33 17.26
CA PHE A 84 -8.06 -0.11 16.70
C PHE A 84 -7.90 1.15 17.58
N PRO A 85 -8.05 1.11 18.91
CA PRO A 85 -7.83 2.30 19.75
C PRO A 85 -6.42 2.88 19.62
N PHE A 86 -5.41 2.02 19.46
CA PHE A 86 -4.03 2.47 19.23
C PHE A 86 -3.89 3.14 17.86
N TYR A 87 -4.46 2.56 16.80
CA TYR A 87 -4.46 3.20 15.48
C TYR A 87 -5.13 4.57 15.50
N GLN A 88 -6.26 4.70 16.21
CA GLN A 88 -6.95 5.97 16.37
C GLN A 88 -6.08 7.02 17.06
N GLU A 89 -5.28 6.64 18.05
CA GLU A 89 -4.34 7.55 18.73
C GLU A 89 -3.33 8.14 17.73
N LEU A 90 -2.79 7.32 16.83
CA LEU A 90 -1.82 7.75 15.81
C LEU A 90 -2.39 8.78 14.84
N THR A 91 -3.72 8.79 14.66
CA THR A 91 -4.39 9.79 13.81
C THR A 91 -4.38 11.20 14.39
N GLY A 92 -3.90 11.38 15.63
CA GLY A 92 -3.66 12.69 16.22
C GLY A 92 -2.45 13.44 15.64
N PHE A 93 -1.50 12.74 15.03
CA PHE A 93 -0.31 13.35 14.45
C PHE A 93 -0.63 14.08 13.14
N ARG A 94 0.18 15.10 12.82
CA ARG A 94 0.00 15.99 11.67
C ARG A 94 1.32 16.18 10.93
N ASN A 95 1.23 16.27 9.60
CA ASN A 95 2.32 16.70 8.73
C ASN A 95 2.50 18.24 8.81
N PRO A 96 3.61 18.80 8.29
CA PRO A 96 3.91 20.24 8.33
C PRO A 96 2.81 21.13 7.73
N ASN A 97 2.07 20.61 6.75
CA ASN A 97 0.92 21.26 6.12
C ASN A 97 -0.39 21.18 6.95
N TRP A 98 -0.31 20.72 8.20
CA TRP A 98 -1.43 20.52 9.13
C TRP A 98 -2.44 19.44 8.73
N CYS A 99 -2.13 18.62 7.73
CA CYS A 99 -2.96 17.47 7.38
C CYS A 99 -2.64 16.28 8.30
N PRO A 100 -3.64 15.43 8.63
CA PRO A 100 -3.39 14.15 9.29
C PRO A 100 -2.32 13.34 8.58
N ILE A 101 -1.49 12.64 9.35
CA ILE A 101 -0.62 11.62 8.77
C ILE A 101 -1.47 10.54 8.10
N SER A 102 -0.97 9.94 7.02
CA SER A 102 -1.59 8.76 6.44
C SER A 102 -0.75 7.52 6.71
N ILE A 103 -1.43 6.40 6.95
CA ILE A 103 -0.87 5.11 7.35
C ILE A 103 -1.43 4.08 6.38
N THR A 104 -0.64 3.07 6.04
CA THR A 104 -1.08 1.96 5.18
C THR A 104 -1.38 0.73 6.01
N PHE A 105 -2.57 0.16 5.86
CA PHE A 105 -2.95 -1.08 6.54
C PHE A 105 -2.99 -2.22 5.52
N PHE A 106 -2.11 -3.21 5.66
CA PHE A 106 -2.13 -4.45 4.88
C PHE A 106 -3.00 -5.47 5.63
N VAL A 107 -4.27 -5.57 5.24
CA VAL A 107 -5.28 -6.29 6.01
C VAL A 107 -5.40 -7.75 5.56
N THR A 108 -5.44 -8.67 6.52
CA THR A 108 -5.82 -10.08 6.31
C THR A 108 -7.25 -10.36 6.77
N HIS A 109 -7.85 -11.47 6.33
CA HIS A 109 -9.28 -11.74 6.58
C HIS A 109 -9.58 -12.21 8.01
N VAL A 110 -8.82 -13.19 8.51
CA VAL A 110 -9.13 -13.86 9.79
C VAL A 110 -9.19 -12.83 10.92
N ASN A 111 -10.23 -12.88 11.76
CA ASN A 111 -10.44 -11.98 12.89
C ASN A 111 -10.61 -10.48 12.59
N THR A 112 -10.67 -10.07 11.32
CA THR A 112 -10.86 -8.67 10.94
C THR A 112 -12.32 -8.21 11.17
N ASP A 113 -12.45 -7.07 11.85
CA ASP A 113 -13.67 -6.28 11.91
C ASP A 113 -13.71 -5.29 10.73
N TYR A 114 -14.46 -5.64 9.69
CA TYR A 114 -14.52 -4.84 8.47
C TYR A 114 -15.14 -3.45 8.68
N THR A 115 -15.92 -3.25 9.75
CA THR A 115 -16.46 -1.93 10.10
C THR A 115 -15.36 -0.98 10.59
N LEU A 116 -14.36 -1.53 11.30
CA LEU A 116 -13.19 -0.78 11.73
C LEU A 116 -12.23 -0.51 10.57
N VAL A 117 -12.08 -1.46 9.64
CA VAL A 117 -11.32 -1.25 8.40
C VAL A 117 -11.92 -0.09 7.57
N ASN A 118 -13.25 -0.07 7.38
CA ASN A 118 -13.92 1.06 6.73
C ASN A 118 -13.66 2.37 7.47
N LYS A 119 -13.72 2.35 8.80
CA LYS A 119 -13.46 3.54 9.61
C LYS A 119 -12.04 4.07 9.43
N LEU A 120 -11.02 3.21 9.39
CA LEU A 120 -9.64 3.62 9.06
C LEU A 120 -9.56 4.25 7.66
N HIS A 121 -10.17 3.63 6.66
CA HIS A 121 -10.23 4.18 5.29
C HIS A 121 -10.85 5.58 5.27
N ARG A 122 -11.96 5.77 5.99
CA ARG A 122 -12.65 7.06 6.11
C ARG A 122 -11.85 8.12 6.87
N MET A 123 -10.91 7.71 7.72
CA MET A 123 -9.99 8.61 8.40
C MET A 123 -8.84 9.08 7.48
N GLY A 124 -8.81 8.64 6.22
CA GLY A 124 -7.80 9.03 5.23
C GLY A 124 -6.59 8.08 5.18
N HIS A 125 -6.69 6.92 5.82
CA HIS A 125 -5.67 5.88 5.74
C HIS A 125 -5.87 5.00 4.52
N GLU A 126 -4.76 4.46 4.03
CA GLU A 126 -4.78 3.52 2.92
C GLU A 126 -5.09 2.11 3.43
N ILE A 127 -5.99 1.40 2.73
CA ILE A 127 -6.31 0.00 2.98
C ILE A 127 -5.83 -0.85 1.79
N SER A 128 -4.94 -1.77 2.08
CA SER A 128 -4.30 -2.69 1.14
C SER A 128 -4.50 -4.13 1.59
N THR A 129 -4.15 -5.08 0.72
CA THR A 129 -4.41 -6.51 0.95
C THR A 129 -3.20 -7.25 1.51
N HIS A 130 -3.43 -8.19 2.43
CA HIS A 130 -2.41 -9.07 3.03
C HIS A 130 -2.84 -10.54 3.03
N SER A 131 -3.33 -10.99 1.86
CA SER A 131 -3.95 -12.30 1.64
C SER A 131 -5.24 -12.56 2.43
N VAL A 132 -5.98 -13.60 2.06
CA VAL A 132 -7.14 -14.06 2.82
C VAL A 132 -6.67 -14.88 4.03
N SER A 133 -5.80 -15.86 3.81
CA SER A 133 -5.59 -16.92 4.81
C SER A 133 -4.46 -16.66 5.79
N HIS A 134 -3.42 -15.94 5.36
CA HIS A 134 -2.16 -15.80 6.09
C HIS A 134 -1.61 -17.15 6.63
N VAL A 135 -1.74 -18.23 5.84
CA VAL A 135 -1.30 -19.58 6.25
C VAL A 135 0.18 -19.59 6.64
N ALA A 136 0.49 -20.06 7.85
CA ALA A 136 1.84 -20.02 8.40
C ALA A 136 2.85 -21.00 7.75
N ASP A 137 2.38 -22.01 7.00
CA ASP A 137 3.25 -22.99 6.35
C ASP A 137 3.86 -22.41 5.05
N VAL A 138 4.89 -21.58 5.19
CA VAL A 138 5.60 -20.94 4.06
C VAL A 138 6.14 -21.95 3.05
N GLU A 139 6.72 -23.04 3.55
CA GLU A 139 7.40 -24.03 2.71
C GLU A 139 6.43 -24.81 1.83
N ASN A 140 5.26 -25.19 2.35
CA ASN A 140 4.32 -26.02 1.61
C ASN A 140 3.16 -25.25 0.99
N TYR A 141 2.91 -24.01 1.43
CA TYR A 141 1.82 -23.18 0.91
C TYR A 141 2.36 -22.11 -0.05
N TRP A 142 3.02 -21.06 0.47
CA TRP A 142 3.45 -19.89 -0.29
C TRP A 142 4.45 -20.25 -1.41
N ARG A 143 5.49 -21.03 -1.09
CA ARG A 143 6.51 -21.46 -2.09
C ARG A 143 6.01 -22.41 -3.17
N LYS A 144 4.84 -23.03 -2.98
CA LYS A 144 4.26 -24.02 -3.89
C LYS A 144 2.99 -23.52 -4.58
N MET A 145 2.68 -22.24 -4.43
CA MET A 145 1.49 -21.65 -5.04
C MET A 145 1.54 -21.72 -6.56
N ASN A 146 0.41 -22.11 -7.14
CA ASN A 146 0.13 -21.89 -8.55
C ASN A 146 -0.67 -20.59 -8.73
N ARG A 147 -0.89 -20.19 -9.99
CA ARG A 147 -1.63 -18.97 -10.34
C ARG A 147 -3.01 -18.88 -9.68
N THR A 148 -3.77 -19.96 -9.62
CA THR A 148 -5.11 -19.96 -9.00
C THR A 148 -5.02 -19.74 -7.50
N MET A 149 -4.04 -20.33 -6.83
CA MET A 149 -3.83 -20.10 -5.39
C MET A 149 -3.45 -18.64 -5.11
N TRP A 150 -2.53 -18.06 -5.89
CA TRP A 150 -2.20 -16.64 -5.80
C TRP A 150 -3.42 -15.75 -6.04
N THR A 151 -4.20 -16.05 -7.08
CA THR A 151 -5.44 -15.32 -7.39
C THR A 151 -6.41 -15.36 -6.21
N ASN A 152 -6.65 -16.53 -5.64
CA ASN A 152 -7.59 -16.72 -4.54
C ASN A 152 -7.08 -16.14 -3.20
N GLU A 153 -5.79 -15.87 -3.04
CA GLU A 153 -5.30 -15.17 -1.85
C GLU A 153 -5.34 -13.65 -2.02
N ILE A 154 -4.92 -13.18 -3.19
CA ILE A 154 -4.75 -11.75 -3.48
C ILE A 154 -6.09 -11.10 -3.83
N VAL A 155 -6.78 -11.64 -4.83
CA VAL A 155 -7.95 -11.01 -5.45
C VAL A 155 -9.20 -11.23 -4.59
N ASP A 156 -9.30 -12.38 -3.94
CA ASP A 156 -10.41 -12.65 -3.01
C ASP A 156 -10.34 -11.71 -1.82
N MET A 157 -9.16 -11.41 -1.26
CA MET A 157 -9.04 -10.45 -0.15
C MET A 157 -9.49 -9.05 -0.59
N LYS A 158 -9.10 -8.61 -1.79
CA LYS A 158 -9.57 -7.35 -2.39
C LYS A 158 -11.09 -7.33 -2.54
N THR A 159 -11.67 -8.46 -2.97
CA THR A 159 -13.13 -8.65 -3.09
C THR A 159 -13.81 -8.59 -1.72
N MET A 160 -13.26 -9.24 -0.70
CA MET A 160 -13.81 -9.23 0.66
C MET A 160 -13.79 -7.84 1.30
N LEU A 161 -12.70 -7.06 1.12
CA LEU A 161 -12.64 -5.66 1.58
C LEU A 161 -13.72 -4.80 0.92
N GLN A 162 -14.00 -5.02 -0.37
CA GLN A 162 -15.09 -4.34 -1.07
C GLN A 162 -16.46 -4.75 -0.51
N LEU A 163 -16.73 -6.05 -0.39
CA LEU A 163 -18.04 -6.56 0.00
C LEU A 163 -18.37 -6.26 1.47
N TYR A 164 -17.45 -6.59 2.36
CA TYR A 164 -17.70 -6.59 3.80
C TYR A 164 -17.27 -5.29 4.48
N GLY A 165 -16.20 -4.66 3.96
CA GLY A 165 -15.72 -3.34 4.40
C GLY A 165 -16.34 -2.17 3.66
N ASN A 166 -17.12 -2.40 2.59
CA ASN A 166 -17.72 -1.36 1.76
C ASN A 166 -16.70 -0.28 1.31
N ILE A 167 -15.47 -0.72 1.02
CA ILE A 167 -14.39 0.10 0.45
C ILE A 167 -14.50 0.02 -1.06
N GLN A 168 -14.33 1.14 -1.76
CA GLN A 168 -14.44 1.11 -3.22
C GLN A 168 -13.28 0.30 -3.79
N TYR A 169 -13.57 -0.58 -4.75
CA TYR A 169 -12.55 -1.48 -5.32
C TYR A 169 -11.32 -0.74 -5.87
N LYS A 170 -11.51 0.46 -6.42
CA LYS A 170 -10.45 1.33 -6.95
C LYS A 170 -9.52 1.94 -5.89
N ASP A 171 -9.96 1.96 -4.63
CA ASP A 171 -9.19 2.51 -3.51
C ASP A 171 -8.28 1.42 -2.89
N ILE A 172 -8.50 0.14 -3.22
CA ILE A 172 -7.67 -0.99 -2.75
C ILE A 172 -6.57 -1.26 -3.79
N LYS A 173 -5.42 -0.60 -3.60
CA LYS A 173 -4.36 -0.50 -4.61
C LYS A 173 -3.15 -1.38 -4.35
N GLY A 174 -2.84 -1.62 -3.08
CA GLY A 174 -1.62 -2.30 -2.65
C GLY A 174 -1.80 -3.75 -2.26
N PHE A 175 -0.68 -4.47 -2.34
CA PHE A 175 -0.51 -5.80 -1.80
C PHE A 175 0.80 -5.91 -1.02
N ARG A 176 0.77 -6.67 0.06
CA ARG A 176 1.95 -7.21 0.72
C ARG A 176 1.71 -8.70 0.93
N VAL A 177 2.69 -9.53 0.59
CA VAL A 177 2.62 -10.97 0.77
C VAL A 177 2.92 -11.36 2.22
N PRO A 178 2.19 -12.31 2.82
CA PRO A 178 2.52 -12.86 4.12
C PRO A 178 3.97 -13.34 4.22
N PHE A 179 4.58 -13.07 5.38
CA PHE A 179 5.98 -13.43 5.68
C PHE A 179 7.02 -12.84 4.72
N LEU A 180 6.63 -11.89 3.87
CA LEU A 180 7.47 -11.31 2.82
C LEU A 180 8.03 -12.36 1.83
N GLU A 181 7.36 -13.51 1.70
CA GLU A 181 7.71 -14.57 0.77
C GLU A 181 7.27 -14.21 -0.67
N VAL A 182 8.09 -13.39 -1.34
CA VAL A 182 7.83 -12.92 -2.71
C VAL A 182 7.62 -14.11 -3.66
N GLY A 183 6.53 -14.10 -4.42
CA GLY A 183 6.05 -15.26 -5.18
C GLY A 183 6.51 -15.37 -6.64
N GLY A 184 7.59 -14.69 -7.02
CA GLY A 184 8.09 -14.65 -8.40
C GLY A 184 7.07 -14.15 -9.42
N ASN A 185 7.29 -14.46 -10.70
CA ASN A 185 6.46 -13.94 -11.80
C ASN A 185 4.97 -14.22 -11.63
N LEU A 186 4.59 -15.37 -11.07
CA LEU A 186 3.18 -15.72 -10.88
C LEU A 186 2.43 -14.77 -9.95
N MET A 187 3.08 -14.29 -8.89
CA MET A 187 2.49 -13.31 -7.98
C MET A 187 2.28 -11.98 -8.70
N TYR A 188 3.30 -11.49 -9.41
CA TYR A 188 3.25 -10.21 -10.12
C TYR A 188 2.32 -10.24 -11.34
N ASP A 189 2.18 -11.38 -12.03
CA ASP A 189 1.17 -11.60 -13.06
C ASP A 189 -0.24 -11.36 -12.50
N VAL A 190 -0.55 -11.97 -11.35
CA VAL A 190 -1.86 -11.83 -10.69
C VAL A 190 -2.10 -10.38 -10.27
N LEU A 191 -1.08 -9.70 -9.72
CA LEU A 191 -1.20 -8.29 -9.36
C LEU A 191 -1.48 -7.40 -10.58
N ALA A 192 -0.71 -7.55 -11.65
CA ALA A 192 -0.85 -6.78 -12.88
C ALA A 192 -2.21 -7.01 -13.55
N GLU A 193 -2.63 -8.27 -13.71
CA GLU A 193 -3.90 -8.63 -14.35
C GLU A 193 -5.14 -8.14 -13.56
N ASN A 194 -5.00 -7.91 -12.25
CA ASN A 194 -6.09 -7.51 -11.36
C ASN A 194 -6.00 -6.06 -10.88
N ASN A 195 -5.29 -5.21 -11.63
CA ASN A 195 -5.20 -3.76 -11.41
C ASN A 195 -4.75 -3.41 -9.97
N PHE A 196 -3.76 -4.14 -9.45
CA PHE A 196 -2.98 -3.64 -8.33
C PHE A 196 -2.01 -2.59 -8.84
N MET A 197 -1.83 -1.52 -8.06
CA MET A 197 -0.92 -0.44 -8.41
C MET A 197 0.50 -0.77 -7.97
N TYR A 198 0.64 -1.44 -6.82
CA TYR A 198 1.95 -1.72 -6.26
C TYR A 198 2.01 -2.97 -5.39
N ASP A 199 3.22 -3.49 -5.28
CA ASP A 199 3.66 -4.44 -4.26
C ASP A 199 4.60 -3.77 -3.25
N CYS A 200 4.47 -4.13 -1.98
CA CYS A 200 5.38 -3.70 -0.92
C CYS A 200 5.81 -4.92 -0.10
N SER A 201 6.39 -5.93 -0.76
CA SER A 201 6.74 -7.20 -0.15
C SER A 201 8.23 -7.48 -0.08
N TRP A 202 9.07 -6.71 -0.77
CA TRP A 202 10.43 -7.11 -1.09
C TRP A 202 11.48 -6.33 -0.28
N PRO A 203 12.12 -6.98 0.72
CA PRO A 203 13.19 -6.39 1.52
C PRO A 203 14.47 -6.12 0.73
N THR A 204 15.26 -5.17 1.19
CA THR A 204 16.63 -4.95 0.71
C THR A 204 17.56 -4.49 1.84
N LEU A 205 18.68 -5.19 1.95
CA LEU A 205 19.81 -4.83 2.79
C LEU A 205 20.92 -4.17 1.97
N GLN A 206 21.17 -4.63 0.74
CA GLN A 206 22.23 -4.05 -0.10
C GLN A 206 21.91 -2.62 -0.52
N TYR A 207 20.62 -2.29 -0.64
CA TYR A 207 20.14 -0.95 -0.95
C TYR A 207 19.41 -0.31 0.24
N THR A 208 20.08 -0.30 1.39
CA THR A 208 19.72 0.51 2.56
C THR A 208 20.82 1.57 2.80
N PRO A 209 20.52 2.75 3.36
CA PRO A 209 21.50 3.85 3.39
C PRO A 209 22.65 3.64 4.39
N TRP A 210 22.60 2.62 5.25
CA TRP A 210 23.59 2.38 6.30
C TRP A 210 24.51 1.17 6.04
N PHE A 211 24.09 0.19 5.25
CA PHE A 211 24.83 -1.05 5.06
C PHE A 211 25.94 -0.89 4.02
N ILE A 212 27.15 -1.28 4.38
CA ILE A 212 28.30 -1.33 3.46
C ILE A 212 28.48 -2.78 3.03
N SER A 213 28.21 -3.06 1.75
CA SER A 213 28.39 -4.40 1.20
C SER A 213 29.86 -4.83 1.25
N PRO A 214 30.17 -6.12 1.45
CA PRO A 214 31.54 -6.61 1.44
C PRO A 214 32.28 -6.20 0.16
N GLY A 215 33.41 -5.50 0.32
CA GLY A 215 34.23 -5.01 -0.79
C GLY A 215 33.90 -3.59 -1.26
N GLU A 216 32.85 -2.97 -0.74
CA GLU A 216 32.53 -1.56 -1.00
C GLU A 216 33.15 -0.63 0.05
N ALA A 217 33.45 0.60 -0.34
CA ALA A 217 33.95 1.63 0.56
C ALA A 217 32.83 2.41 1.26
N GLU A 218 31.66 2.48 0.62
CA GLU A 218 30.48 3.25 1.06
C GLU A 218 29.20 2.47 0.76
N PRO A 219 28.07 2.76 1.42
CA PRO A 219 26.78 2.18 1.08
C PRO A 219 26.37 2.49 -0.37
N LYS A 220 25.63 1.57 -1.01
CA LYS A 220 25.12 1.78 -2.38
C LYS A 220 24.07 2.89 -2.47
N GLY A 221 23.48 3.28 -1.34
CA GLY A 221 22.30 4.15 -1.25
C GLY A 221 21.01 3.34 -1.18
N ALA A 222 19.90 3.98 -0.82
CA ALA A 222 18.61 3.29 -0.72
C ALA A 222 17.80 3.40 -2.02
N LEU A 223 17.02 2.36 -2.34
CA LEU A 223 16.14 2.41 -3.51
C LEU A 223 14.93 3.30 -3.25
N TRP A 224 14.60 4.16 -4.21
CA TRP A 224 13.28 4.77 -4.32
C TRP A 224 12.28 3.78 -4.92
N PRO A 225 10.96 3.99 -4.77
CA PRO A 225 9.98 3.20 -5.50
C PRO A 225 10.25 3.23 -7.01
N TYR A 226 10.00 2.11 -7.66
CA TYR A 226 10.30 1.89 -9.07
C TYR A 226 9.25 0.96 -9.68
N THR A 227 9.26 0.83 -11.01
CA THR A 227 8.34 -0.06 -11.71
C THR A 227 9.05 -1.30 -12.23
N LEU A 228 8.28 -2.36 -12.40
CA LEU A 228 8.76 -3.65 -12.91
C LEU A 228 8.68 -3.73 -14.45
N ASP A 229 8.66 -2.59 -15.15
CA ASP A 229 8.80 -2.54 -16.61
C ASP A 229 10.14 -3.15 -17.08
N TYR A 230 11.19 -3.03 -16.26
CA TYR A 230 12.54 -3.51 -16.55
C TYR A 230 13.09 -4.33 -15.37
N MET A 231 14.18 -5.05 -15.63
CA MET A 231 14.82 -5.90 -14.64
C MET A 231 15.31 -5.06 -13.45
N SER A 232 14.87 -5.44 -12.24
CA SER A 232 15.28 -4.77 -11.02
C SER A 232 16.73 -5.08 -10.66
N VAL A 233 17.45 -4.05 -10.18
CA VAL A 233 18.78 -4.21 -9.57
C VAL A 233 18.71 -4.73 -8.13
N GLN A 234 17.53 -4.70 -7.50
CA GLN A 234 17.34 -5.14 -6.12
C GLN A 234 17.71 -6.63 -5.97
N GLU A 235 18.41 -6.94 -4.89
CA GLU A 235 18.81 -8.29 -4.57
C GLU A 235 17.61 -9.15 -4.16
N GLU A 236 17.69 -10.46 -4.42
CA GLU A 236 16.73 -11.42 -3.89
C GLU A 236 17.03 -11.66 -2.41
N THR A 237 16.03 -11.52 -1.55
CA THR A 237 16.16 -11.68 -0.09
C THR A 237 15.29 -12.84 0.40
N THR A 238 13.98 -12.64 0.44
CA THR A 238 12.98 -13.64 0.84
C THR A 238 12.07 -13.96 -0.34
N GLY A 239 11.81 -15.24 -0.56
CA GLY A 239 11.06 -15.70 -1.73
C GLY A 239 11.85 -15.67 -3.03
N THR A 240 11.13 -15.62 -4.14
CA THR A 240 11.67 -15.61 -5.50
C THR A 240 11.36 -14.26 -6.14
N LYS A 241 12.37 -13.56 -6.63
CA LYS A 241 12.15 -12.28 -7.31
C LYS A 241 11.51 -12.44 -8.70
N PRO A 242 10.77 -11.44 -9.20
CA PRO A 242 10.32 -11.45 -10.58
C PRO A 242 11.49 -11.29 -11.54
N THR A 243 11.42 -11.97 -12.67
CA THR A 243 12.33 -11.85 -13.82
C THR A 243 11.64 -11.28 -15.06
N ASP A 244 10.31 -11.31 -15.12
CA ASP A 244 9.54 -10.82 -16.25
C ASP A 244 9.20 -9.33 -16.08
N SER A 245 8.82 -8.70 -17.20
CA SER A 245 8.37 -7.32 -17.26
C SER A 245 6.88 -7.23 -16.90
N PHE A 246 6.56 -6.37 -15.94
CA PHE A 246 5.21 -6.02 -15.50
C PHE A 246 4.99 -4.50 -15.64
N PRO A 247 4.73 -4.01 -16.86
CA PRO A 247 4.68 -2.58 -17.12
C PRO A 247 3.69 -1.82 -16.24
N GLY A 248 4.16 -0.74 -15.61
CA GLY A 248 3.35 0.11 -14.74
C GLY A 248 3.04 -0.46 -13.35
N LEU A 249 3.43 -1.70 -13.03
CA LEU A 249 3.33 -2.24 -11.69
C LEU A 249 4.49 -1.71 -10.83
N TRP A 250 4.15 -0.99 -9.77
CA TRP A 250 5.14 -0.39 -8.88
C TRP A 250 5.60 -1.38 -7.81
N LEU A 251 6.85 -1.22 -7.39
CA LEU A 251 7.41 -1.84 -6.20
C LEU A 251 7.83 -0.73 -5.24
N ASN A 252 7.31 -0.76 -4.02
CA ASN A 252 7.86 0.01 -2.91
C ASN A 252 8.86 -0.87 -2.13
N PRO A 253 10.17 -0.69 -2.32
CA PRO A 253 11.18 -1.53 -1.66
C PRO A 253 11.15 -1.35 -0.14
N MET A 254 11.34 -2.45 0.59
CA MET A 254 11.38 -2.42 2.05
C MET A 254 12.84 -2.36 2.52
N THR A 255 13.36 -1.17 2.79
CA THR A 255 14.75 -1.01 3.23
C THR A 255 14.93 -1.47 4.68
N ASP A 256 15.92 -2.32 4.93
CA ASP A 256 16.20 -2.82 6.27
C ASP A 256 16.66 -1.71 7.21
N MET A 257 16.16 -1.73 8.45
CA MET A 257 16.69 -0.97 9.57
C MET A 257 17.90 -1.68 10.18
N GLN A 258 18.71 -0.90 10.91
CA GLN A 258 19.74 -1.41 11.80
C GLN A 258 19.22 -1.44 13.25
N ASP A 259 19.11 -2.64 13.82
CA ASP A 259 18.73 -2.86 15.21
C ASP A 259 19.81 -2.36 16.20
N ASN A 260 19.58 -2.44 17.51
CA ASN A 260 20.55 -1.93 18.50
C ASN A 260 21.76 -2.85 18.72
N ARG A 261 21.79 -4.04 18.12
CA ARG A 261 22.98 -4.90 18.05
C ARG A 261 23.83 -4.60 16.82
N GLY A 262 23.32 -3.79 15.89
CA GLY A 262 23.95 -3.49 14.61
C GLY A 262 23.52 -4.41 13.47
N GLU A 263 22.51 -5.26 13.70
CA GLU A 263 22.01 -6.25 12.74
C GLU A 263 20.83 -5.72 11.93
N ALA A 264 20.61 -6.30 10.75
CA ALA A 264 19.53 -5.90 9.86
C ALA A 264 18.16 -6.44 10.33
N CYS A 265 17.13 -5.62 10.19
CA CYS A 265 15.73 -6.01 10.41
C CYS A 265 14.80 -5.21 9.50
N VAL A 266 13.96 -5.89 8.73
CA VAL A 266 13.00 -5.24 7.82
C VAL A 266 11.73 -4.77 8.55
N MET A 267 11.17 -5.62 9.41
CA MET A 267 10.02 -5.28 10.27
C MET A 267 10.54 -4.77 11.62
N LEU A 268 9.90 -3.74 12.18
CA LEU A 268 10.26 -3.21 13.49
C LEU A 268 10.22 -4.28 14.59
N ASP A 269 9.23 -5.16 14.54
CA ASP A 269 9.08 -6.25 15.50
C ASP A 269 10.10 -7.38 15.37
N ALA A 270 10.87 -7.39 14.28
CA ALA A 270 12.02 -8.28 14.11
C ALA A 270 13.33 -7.65 14.60
N CYS A 271 13.37 -6.34 14.84
CA CYS A 271 14.54 -5.66 15.39
C CYS A 271 14.76 -6.04 16.85
N GLN A 272 16.01 -6.28 17.23
CA GLN A 272 16.36 -6.70 18.59
C GLN A 272 17.41 -5.76 19.20
N SER A 273 17.65 -5.97 20.49
CA SER A 273 18.67 -5.24 21.22
C SER A 273 19.44 -6.18 22.14
N ALA A 274 20.63 -5.76 22.56
CA ALA A 274 21.28 -6.41 23.69
C ALA A 274 20.46 -6.11 24.97
N GLU A 275 20.29 -7.11 25.83
CA GLU A 275 19.67 -6.94 27.15
C GLU A 275 18.20 -6.42 27.14
N ASP A 276 17.45 -6.67 26.06
CA ASP A 276 16.02 -6.38 25.97
C ASP A 276 15.67 -4.88 26.23
N GLU A 277 16.54 -3.94 25.84
CA GLU A 277 16.27 -2.50 25.99
C GLU A 277 15.09 -2.01 25.15
N LEU A 278 14.74 -2.68 24.04
CA LEU A 278 13.52 -2.38 23.28
C LEU A 278 12.23 -2.78 24.03
N GLU A 279 12.32 -3.64 25.05
CA GLU A 279 11.24 -3.98 25.98
C GLU A 279 11.23 -3.10 27.22
N THR A 280 12.38 -2.54 27.61
CA THR A 280 12.57 -1.91 28.94
C THR A 280 12.82 -0.39 28.91
N SER A 281 13.13 0.20 27.75
CA SER A 281 13.45 1.63 27.61
C SER A 281 12.76 2.29 26.41
N ALA A 282 11.86 3.23 26.68
CA ALA A 282 11.19 4.01 25.64
C ALA A 282 12.18 4.88 24.85
N ASP A 283 13.20 5.41 25.54
CA ASP A 283 14.30 6.14 24.92
C ASP A 283 15.10 5.26 23.96
N ALA A 284 15.33 3.98 24.28
CA ALA A 284 16.07 3.06 23.41
C ALA A 284 15.30 2.82 22.10
N VAL A 285 13.98 2.58 22.19
CA VAL A 285 13.07 2.50 21.03
C VAL A 285 13.13 3.78 20.20
N ALA A 286 12.90 4.94 20.82
CA ALA A 286 12.89 6.23 20.14
C ALA A 286 14.24 6.53 19.45
N ASN A 287 15.35 6.23 20.13
CA ASN A 287 16.70 6.48 19.60
C ASN A 287 17.05 5.54 18.44
N MET A 288 16.63 4.27 18.49
CA MET A 288 16.78 3.33 17.37
C MET A 288 16.05 3.84 16.13
N LEU A 289 14.80 4.27 16.28
CA LEU A 289 13.99 4.81 15.19
C LEU A 289 14.58 6.11 14.63
N LYS A 290 14.99 7.04 15.51
CA LYS A 290 15.68 8.28 15.10
C LYS A 290 16.99 8.02 14.37
N ARG A 291 17.77 7.02 14.80
CA ARG A 291 19.03 6.63 14.13
C ARG A 291 18.76 6.18 12.71
N ASN A 292 17.80 5.27 12.52
CA ASN A 292 17.44 4.76 11.20
C ASN A 292 16.86 5.84 10.29
N PHE A 293 15.91 6.63 10.78
CA PHE A 293 15.36 7.79 10.07
C PHE A 293 16.46 8.75 9.56
N LYS A 294 17.47 9.06 10.40
CA LYS A 294 18.54 9.99 10.05
C LYS A 294 19.44 9.48 8.91
N TRP A 295 19.56 8.16 8.72
CA TRP A 295 20.30 7.62 7.58
C TRP A 295 19.66 8.00 6.25
N HIS A 296 18.32 8.06 6.20
CA HIS A 296 17.56 8.52 5.05
C HIS A 296 17.56 10.06 4.95
N HIS A 297 17.22 10.75 6.04
CA HIS A 297 17.03 12.21 6.08
C HIS A 297 18.28 13.01 5.71
N TYR A 298 19.47 12.58 6.15
CA TYR A 298 20.71 13.33 5.89
C TYR A 298 21.52 12.87 4.67
N LYS A 299 21.11 11.80 4.00
CA LYS A 299 21.79 11.31 2.79
C LYS A 299 21.01 11.69 1.52
N ASP A 300 20.19 10.78 1.03
CA ASP A 300 19.54 10.84 -0.29
C ASP A 300 18.03 11.09 -0.21
N ARG A 301 17.50 11.34 1.00
CA ARG A 301 16.07 11.55 1.29
C ARG A 301 15.17 10.40 0.86
N THR A 302 15.74 9.21 0.64
CA THR A 302 14.97 8.01 0.32
C THR A 302 13.88 7.77 1.38
N PRO A 303 12.72 7.20 1.02
CA PRO A 303 11.65 7.01 1.99
C PRO A 303 12.10 6.11 3.15
N PHE A 304 11.81 6.52 4.38
CA PHE A 304 12.04 5.69 5.55
C PHE A 304 10.81 4.82 5.81
N GLY A 305 10.92 3.53 5.51
CA GLY A 305 9.87 2.55 5.77
C GLY A 305 9.85 2.10 7.23
N LEU A 306 8.67 2.16 7.86
CA LEU A 306 8.42 1.69 9.22
C LEU A 306 7.27 0.69 9.20
N TYR A 307 7.63 -0.58 9.05
CA TYR A 307 6.71 -1.70 8.90
C TYR A 307 6.59 -2.46 10.21
N VAL A 308 5.39 -2.66 10.75
CA VAL A 308 5.22 -3.23 12.10
C VAL A 308 3.89 -3.93 12.28
N HIS A 309 3.87 -5.00 13.08
CA HIS A 309 2.62 -5.59 13.55
C HIS A 309 2.11 -4.89 14.81
N ALA A 310 0.78 -4.69 14.94
CA ALA A 310 0.22 -4.10 16.16
C ALA A 310 0.51 -4.93 17.42
N SER A 311 0.80 -6.22 17.25
CA SER A 311 1.19 -7.13 18.33
C SER A 311 2.47 -6.73 19.05
N TRP A 312 3.37 -5.99 18.38
CA TRP A 312 4.59 -5.49 18.98
C TRP A 312 4.31 -4.56 20.16
N PHE A 313 3.17 -3.88 20.14
CA PHE A 313 2.76 -2.93 21.16
C PHE A 313 1.92 -3.57 22.28
N TRP A 314 1.42 -4.81 22.10
CA TRP A 314 0.56 -5.46 23.10
C TRP A 314 1.23 -5.54 24.46
N ASN A 315 0.53 -5.03 25.48
CA ASN A 315 0.97 -4.99 26.88
C ASN A 315 2.35 -4.33 27.10
N SER A 316 2.83 -3.48 26.18
CA SER A 316 4.12 -2.81 26.29
C SER A 316 4.00 -1.29 26.24
N THR A 317 3.84 -0.66 27.40
CA THR A 317 3.84 0.81 27.50
C THR A 317 5.16 1.42 27.01
N VAL A 318 6.27 0.72 27.22
CA VAL A 318 7.62 1.12 26.77
C VAL A 318 7.67 1.30 25.25
N ARG A 319 7.20 0.30 24.50
CA ARG A 319 7.21 0.35 23.04
C ARG A 319 6.23 1.40 22.51
N HIS A 320 5.06 1.52 23.13
CA HIS A 320 4.11 2.60 22.83
C HIS A 320 4.73 3.98 23.03
N ASP A 321 5.34 4.24 24.19
CA ASP A 321 5.89 5.55 24.53
C ASP A 321 7.09 5.90 23.64
N GLY A 322 8.01 4.95 23.40
CA GLY A 322 9.16 5.18 22.53
C GLY A 322 8.78 5.44 21.08
N PHE A 323 7.77 4.72 20.57
CA PHE A 323 7.22 4.97 19.24
C PHE A 323 6.52 6.33 19.15
N ARG A 324 5.74 6.71 20.17
CA ARG A 324 5.13 8.04 20.26
C ARG A 324 6.18 9.16 20.27
N MET A 325 7.24 9.02 21.06
CA MET A 325 8.36 9.97 21.11
C MET A 325 9.08 10.12 19.76
N PHE A 326 9.11 9.05 18.95
CA PHE A 326 9.63 9.12 17.59
C PHE A 326 8.69 9.93 16.68
N LEU A 327 7.38 9.64 16.68
CA LEU A 327 6.41 10.40 15.89
C LEU A 327 6.35 11.88 16.29
N GLU A 328 6.40 12.18 17.59
CA GLU A 328 6.51 13.55 18.11
C GLU A 328 7.76 14.25 17.56
N TYR A 329 8.91 13.55 17.53
CA TYR A 329 10.12 14.09 16.92
C TYR A 329 9.94 14.42 15.43
N LEU A 330 9.28 13.55 14.65
CA LEU A 330 9.02 13.84 13.24
C LEU A 330 8.20 15.13 13.07
N THR A 331 7.22 15.40 13.94
CA THR A 331 6.42 16.65 13.88
C THR A 331 7.22 17.92 14.12
N THR A 332 8.44 17.83 14.66
CA THR A 332 9.33 18.98 14.85
C THR A 332 10.12 19.35 13.59
N LEU A 333 10.06 18.52 12.56
CA LEU A 333 10.82 18.67 11.31
C LEU A 333 9.89 19.20 10.21
N PRO A 334 10.13 20.41 9.67
CA PRO A 334 9.21 21.05 8.71
C PRO A 334 9.26 20.42 7.31
N ASP A 335 10.21 19.52 7.08
CA ASP A 335 10.52 18.90 5.79
C ASP A 335 10.19 17.40 5.77
N VAL A 336 9.43 16.90 6.76
CA VAL A 336 9.11 15.48 6.93
C VAL A 336 7.62 15.24 6.83
N TYR A 337 7.23 14.28 5.99
CA TYR A 337 5.85 13.90 5.76
C TYR A 337 5.65 12.41 6.02
N VAL A 338 4.75 12.08 6.95
CA VAL A 338 4.28 10.71 7.18
C VAL A 338 3.09 10.45 6.25
N VAL A 339 3.29 9.56 5.29
CA VAL A 339 2.38 9.35 4.15
C VAL A 339 2.10 7.86 3.94
N SER A 340 1.02 7.57 3.23
CA SER A 340 0.73 6.21 2.79
C SER A 340 1.67 5.76 1.67
N VAL A 341 1.70 4.46 1.35
CA VAL A 341 2.50 3.94 0.24
C VAL A 341 1.97 4.50 -1.10
N ASP A 342 0.65 4.56 -1.29
CA ASP A 342 0.00 5.15 -2.47
C ASP A 342 0.37 6.63 -2.64
N GLN A 343 0.39 7.42 -1.56
CA GLN A 343 0.82 8.81 -1.60
C GLN A 343 2.30 8.96 -1.96
N LEU A 344 3.17 8.11 -1.41
CA LEU A 344 4.59 8.08 -1.77
C LEU A 344 4.78 7.75 -3.26
N ILE A 345 4.03 6.78 -3.79
CA ILE A 345 4.11 6.42 -5.21
C ILE A 345 3.60 7.56 -6.07
N GLN A 346 2.49 8.21 -5.72
CA GLN A 346 1.99 9.38 -6.45
C GLN A 346 3.01 10.51 -6.51
N TRP A 347 3.73 10.79 -5.41
CA TRP A 347 4.85 11.74 -5.43
C TRP A 347 6.01 11.25 -6.30
N THR A 348 6.34 9.96 -6.22
CA THR A 348 7.41 9.37 -7.05
C THR A 348 7.11 9.46 -8.55
N GLN A 349 5.83 9.33 -8.92
CA GLN A 349 5.34 9.48 -10.29
C GLN A 349 5.42 10.93 -10.78
N ASN A 350 5.12 11.90 -9.91
CA ASN A 350 5.06 13.33 -10.24
C ASN A 350 5.77 14.15 -9.15
N PRO A 351 7.11 14.07 -9.08
CA PRO A 351 7.87 14.66 -8.00
C PRO A 351 7.80 16.18 -8.04
N VAL A 352 7.47 16.76 -6.90
CA VAL A 352 7.52 18.20 -6.65
C VAL A 352 8.57 18.50 -5.58
N ALA A 353 9.19 19.68 -5.66
CA ALA A 353 10.12 20.13 -4.64
C ALA A 353 9.39 20.37 -3.30
N LEU A 354 10.13 20.34 -2.20
CA LEU A 354 9.63 20.61 -0.86
C LEU A 354 8.88 21.95 -0.77
N ASP A 355 9.35 22.97 -1.48
CA ASP A 355 8.70 24.29 -1.50
C ASP A 355 7.32 24.28 -2.19
N ASP A 356 7.03 23.28 -3.02
CA ASP A 356 5.77 23.13 -3.77
C ASP A 356 4.86 22.03 -3.19
N ILE A 357 5.29 21.36 -2.11
CA ILE A 357 4.59 20.17 -1.57
C ILE A 357 3.21 20.49 -1.00
N ASP A 358 3.00 21.73 -0.53
CA ASP A 358 1.73 22.19 0.02
C ASP A 358 0.63 22.29 -1.04
N ASP A 359 1.00 22.43 -2.33
CA ASP A 359 0.08 22.46 -3.46
C ASP A 359 -0.07 21.07 -4.15
N PHE A 360 0.66 20.06 -3.67
CA PHE A 360 0.61 18.71 -4.22
C PHE A 360 -0.65 17.99 -3.75
N GLU A 361 -1.69 18.02 -4.60
CA GLU A 361 -3.05 17.55 -4.32
C GLU A 361 -3.13 16.24 -3.51
N PRO A 362 -2.35 15.16 -3.80
CA PRO A 362 -2.38 13.91 -3.03
C PRO A 362 -2.04 14.04 -1.54
N LEU A 363 -1.33 15.10 -1.13
CA LEU A 363 -0.95 15.38 0.25
C LEU A 363 -1.71 16.55 0.88
N THR A 364 -2.58 17.21 0.13
CA THR A 364 -3.41 18.30 0.65
C THR A 364 -4.55 17.79 1.52
N CYS A 365 -5.00 18.63 2.45
CA CYS A 365 -6.11 18.33 3.36
C CYS A 365 -7.47 18.30 2.62
N ASP A 366 -7.51 18.88 1.42
CA ASP A 366 -8.71 19.00 0.60
C ASP A 366 -9.07 17.69 -0.13
N GLN A 367 -8.24 16.66 0.02
CA GLN A 367 -8.56 15.28 -0.34
C GLN A 367 -9.93 14.94 0.26
N LYS A 368 -10.92 14.73 -0.63
CA LYS A 368 -12.27 14.38 -0.21
C LYS A 368 -12.22 13.01 0.46
N LEU A 369 -12.27 13.02 1.79
CA LEU A 369 -12.36 11.79 2.56
C LEU A 369 -13.54 10.95 2.03
N PRO A 370 -13.38 9.62 1.96
CA PRO A 370 -14.44 8.73 1.51
C PRO A 370 -15.75 9.00 2.29
N PRO A 371 -16.91 9.03 1.62
CA PRO A 371 -18.19 9.23 2.29
C PRO A 371 -18.45 8.13 3.33
N ASP A 372 -19.34 8.39 4.29
CA ASP A 372 -19.77 7.34 5.22
C ASP A 372 -20.59 6.27 4.48
N THR A 373 -19.93 5.15 4.19
CA THR A 373 -20.54 3.98 3.54
C THR A 373 -20.82 2.86 4.55
N CYS A 374 -20.55 3.05 5.84
CA CYS A 374 -20.62 2.00 6.86
C CYS A 374 -21.18 2.56 8.18
N PRO A 375 -22.38 3.16 8.17
CA PRO A 375 -22.90 3.80 9.36
C PRO A 375 -23.30 2.75 10.40
N GLU A 376 -23.16 3.09 11.69
CA GLU A 376 -23.27 2.12 12.80
C GLU A 376 -24.59 1.34 12.82
N GLN A 377 -25.69 1.95 12.38
CA GLN A 377 -27.00 1.28 12.34
C GLN A 377 -27.10 0.14 11.30
N ASP A 378 -26.20 0.10 10.31
CA ASP A 378 -26.21 -0.91 9.25
C ASP A 378 -25.26 -2.08 9.55
N HIS A 379 -24.44 -1.96 10.60
CA HIS A 379 -23.47 -2.98 10.99
C HIS A 379 -24.14 -4.31 11.29
N THR A 380 -23.59 -5.38 10.75
CA THR A 380 -24.09 -6.74 10.95
C THR A 380 -23.00 -7.62 11.57
N ASN A 381 -23.34 -8.28 12.68
CA ASN A 381 -22.47 -9.25 13.35
C ASN A 381 -22.81 -10.65 12.85
N CYS A 382 -21.86 -11.29 12.17
CA CYS A 382 -22.00 -12.63 11.62
C CYS A 382 -21.30 -13.63 12.51
N TYR A 383 -22.03 -14.67 12.89
CA TYR A 383 -21.53 -15.78 13.69
C TYR A 383 -21.57 -17.05 12.86
N TYR A 384 -20.43 -17.72 12.76
CA TYR A 384 -20.28 -18.98 12.05
C TYR A 384 -19.86 -20.06 13.04
N ASN A 385 -20.52 -21.20 12.96
CA ASN A 385 -20.20 -22.39 13.72
C ASN A 385 -20.19 -23.61 12.80
N GLY A 386 -19.37 -24.61 13.14
CA GLY A 386 -19.28 -25.87 12.39
C GLY A 386 -17.94 -26.05 11.68
N ALA A 387 -17.97 -26.69 10.51
CA ALA A 387 -16.76 -26.99 9.72
C ALA A 387 -16.23 -25.71 9.05
N LEU A 388 -15.44 -24.95 9.80
CA LEU A 388 -14.79 -23.74 9.32
C LEU A 388 -13.52 -24.09 8.53
N PRO A 389 -13.15 -23.28 7.51
CA PRO A 389 -11.91 -23.45 6.77
C PRO A 389 -10.67 -22.92 7.51
N ILE A 390 -10.85 -22.53 8.77
CA ILE A 390 -9.82 -22.07 9.70
C ILE A 390 -9.74 -23.04 10.89
N ASN A 391 -8.64 -22.99 11.62
CA ASN A 391 -8.44 -23.82 12.82
C ASN A 391 -9.15 -23.22 14.06
N GLU A 392 -10.43 -22.89 13.93
CA GLU A 392 -11.28 -22.37 15.00
C GLU A 392 -12.62 -23.11 14.98
N GLU A 393 -13.25 -23.29 16.16
CA GLU A 393 -14.57 -23.91 16.26
C GLU A 393 -15.71 -22.95 15.88
N THR A 394 -15.45 -21.65 16.03
CA THR A 394 -16.39 -20.56 15.77
C THR A 394 -15.66 -19.36 15.22
N ALA A 395 -16.26 -18.64 14.28
CA ALA A 395 -15.74 -17.38 13.77
C ALA A 395 -16.78 -16.27 13.92
N TYR A 396 -16.29 -15.07 14.23
CA TYR A 396 -17.10 -13.85 14.22
C TYR A 396 -16.58 -12.93 13.12
N MET A 397 -17.49 -12.41 12.31
CA MET A 397 -17.16 -11.41 11.30
C MET A 397 -18.15 -10.26 11.41
N LYS A 398 -17.65 -9.05 11.62
CA LYS A 398 -18.49 -7.86 11.63
C LYS A 398 -18.34 -7.12 10.30
N ILE A 399 -19.47 -6.86 9.64
CA ILE A 399 -19.52 -6.27 8.28
C ILE A 399 -20.31 -4.97 8.27
N CYS A 400 -20.05 -4.14 7.26
CA CYS A 400 -20.63 -2.80 7.16
C CYS A 400 -22.12 -2.77 6.89
N GLN A 401 -22.63 -3.67 6.05
CA GLN A 401 -24.03 -3.70 5.64
C GLN A 401 -24.39 -5.05 5.03
N GLY A 402 -25.69 -5.34 4.93
CA GLY A 402 -26.22 -6.51 4.24
C GLY A 402 -26.34 -7.76 5.14
N PRO A 403 -26.97 -8.84 4.62
CA PRO A 403 -27.08 -10.08 5.37
C PRO A 403 -25.72 -10.76 5.53
N CYS A 404 -25.57 -11.54 6.60
CA CYS A 404 -24.42 -12.42 6.73
C CYS A 404 -24.35 -13.41 5.56
N PRO A 405 -23.17 -13.60 4.96
CA PRO A 405 -22.90 -14.72 4.08
C PRO A 405 -23.35 -16.05 4.68
N ARG A 406 -23.68 -17.02 3.83
CA ARG A 406 -24.18 -18.32 4.28
C ARG A 406 -23.08 -19.13 4.96
N ASN A 407 -21.87 -19.06 4.42
CA ASN A 407 -20.67 -19.71 4.93
C ASN A 407 -19.62 -18.65 5.28
N TYR A 408 -18.68 -18.99 6.15
CA TYR A 408 -17.55 -18.11 6.44
C TYR A 408 -16.75 -17.89 5.14
N PRO A 409 -16.63 -16.65 4.63
CA PRO A 409 -15.88 -16.37 3.42
C PRO A 409 -14.44 -16.86 3.53
N TRP A 410 -13.87 -17.39 2.46
CA TRP A 410 -12.51 -17.93 2.49
C TRP A 410 -11.86 -17.93 1.10
N VAL A 411 -10.62 -18.42 1.04
CA VAL A 411 -9.85 -18.65 -0.19
C VAL A 411 -10.69 -19.46 -1.19
N GLY A 412 -10.95 -18.89 -2.36
CA GLY A 412 -11.77 -19.48 -3.42
C GLY A 412 -13.29 -19.38 -3.20
N ASN A 413 -13.74 -18.78 -2.09
CA ASN A 413 -15.15 -18.47 -1.82
C ASN A 413 -15.29 -17.10 -1.12
N PRO A 414 -14.92 -15.99 -1.77
CA PRO A 414 -14.97 -14.66 -1.13
C PRO A 414 -16.38 -14.17 -0.82
N TYR A 415 -17.40 -14.73 -1.46
CA TYR A 415 -18.81 -14.37 -1.28
C TYR A 415 -19.50 -15.15 -0.15
N GLY A 416 -18.85 -16.21 0.37
CA GLY A 416 -19.42 -17.07 1.41
C GLY A 416 -20.74 -17.74 0.99
N GLU A 417 -20.85 -18.17 -0.26
CA GLU A 417 -22.03 -18.86 -0.82
C GLU A 417 -22.23 -20.28 -0.28
#